data_AF-A0A8J7Y9G2-F1
#
_entry.id   AF-A0A8J7Y9G2-F1
#
_cell.length_a   1.000
_cell.length_b   1.000
_cell.length_c   1.000
_cell.angle_alpha   90.00
_cell.angle_beta   90.00
_cell.angle_gamma   90.00
#
_symmetry.space_group_name_H-M   'P 1'
#
loop_
_entity.id
_entity.type
_entity.pdbx_description
1 polymer ?
#
loop_
_entity_poly.entity_id
_entity_poly.type
_entity_poly.pdbx_seq_one_letter_code
_entity_poly.pdbx_strand_id
1 'polypeptide(L)' 'MKYVCVSCNAEIAPREHATRFLCPNCGEGEVVRCEMCRKLSNTYNCP' A
#
# COMPACT_ATOMS: atom_id res chain seq x y z
N MET A 1 -12.73 3.30 -8.89
CA MET A 1 -11.25 3.34 -8.79
C MET A 1 -10.84 2.24 -7.82
N LYS A 2 -10.14 1.22 -8.29
CA LYS A 2 -9.66 0.10 -7.46
C LYS A 2 -8.21 0.38 -7.12
N TYR A 3 -7.92 0.67 -5.86
CA TYR A 3 -6.54 0.76 -5.38
C TYR A 3 -6.10 -0.62 -4.91
N VAL A 4 -4.93 -1.07 -5.34
CA VAL A 4 -4.40 -2.40 -5.00
C VAL A 4 -3.25 -2.24 -4.02
N CYS A 5 -3.29 -2.99 -2.92
CA CYS A 5 -2.22 -2.99 -1.95
C CYS A 5 -0.97 -3.67 -2.52
N VAL A 6 0.20 -3.03 -2.48
CA VAL A 6 1.46 -3.62 -2.99
C VAL A 6 1.96 -4.78 -2.14
N SER A 7 1.53 -4.89 -0.87
CA SER A 7 1.99 -5.95 0.04
C SER A 7 1.17 -7.24 -0.05
N CYS A 8 -0.12 -7.17 -0.40
CA CYS A 8 -1.01 -8.33 -0.41
C CYS A 8 -1.80 -8.49 -1.71
N ASN A 9 -1.61 -7.58 -2.67
CA ASN A 9 -2.37 -7.50 -3.92
C ASN A 9 -3.90 -7.48 -3.73
N ALA A 10 -4.38 -7.16 -2.52
CA ALA A 10 -5.80 -7.06 -2.23
C ALA A 10 -6.35 -5.72 -2.73
N GLU A 11 -7.59 -5.75 -3.20
CA GLU A 11 -8.36 -4.55 -3.53
C GLU A 11 -8.71 -3.81 -2.24
N ILE A 12 -8.37 -2.53 -2.18
CA ILE A 12 -8.70 -1.65 -1.06
C ILE A 12 -10.13 -1.18 -1.24
N ALA A 13 -10.97 -1.45 -0.24
CA ALA A 13 -12.34 -0.97 -0.24
C ALA A 13 -12.37 0.57 -0.08
N PRO A 14 -13.32 1.29 -0.71
CA PRO A 14 -13.38 2.75 -0.62
C PRO A 14 -13.63 3.30 0.80
N ARG A 15 -14.07 2.45 1.74
CA ARG A 15 -14.22 2.80 3.16
C ARG A 15 -13.02 2.39 4.02
N GLU A 16 -12.02 1.74 3.45
CA GLU A 16 -10.86 1.22 4.20
C GLU A 16 -9.79 2.31 4.33
N HIS A 17 -9.16 2.40 5.50
CA HIS A 17 -8.09 3.38 5.76
C HIS A 17 -6.76 2.95 5.13
N ALA A 18 -6.70 2.99 3.80
CA ALA A 18 -5.45 2.80 3.08
C ALA A 18 -4.55 4.02 3.20
N THR A 19 -3.24 3.78 3.18
CA THR A 19 -2.23 4.82 3.05
C THR A 19 -1.60 4.73 1.67
N ARG A 20 -1.30 5.90 1.10
CA ARG A 20 -0.49 6.03 -0.11
C ARG A 20 0.69 6.94 0.22
N PHE A 21 1.87 6.50 -0.13
CA PHE A 21 3.09 7.28 0.04
C PHE A 21 4.07 6.95 -1.08
N LEU A 22 4.93 7.89 -1.41
CA LEU A 22 6.00 7.66 -2.38
C LEU A 22 7.11 6.85 -1.72
N CYS A 23 7.68 5.90 -2.46
CA CYS A 23 8.84 5.13 -2.04
C CYS A 23 9.95 6.10 -1.60
N PRO A 24 10.39 6.09 -0.33
CA PRO A 24 11.45 6.98 0.13
C PRO A 24 12.83 6.62 -0.45
N ASN A 25 12.99 5.40 -0.98
CA ASN A 25 14.23 4.91 -1.58
C ASN A 25 14.36 5.29 -3.07
N CYS A 26 13.23 5.53 -3.74
CA CYS A 26 13.11 5.62 -5.19
C CYS A 26 12.58 6.98 -5.65
N GLY A 27 11.77 7.63 -4.82
CA GLY A 27 11.09 8.89 -5.13
C GLY A 27 9.91 8.79 -6.09
N GLU A 28 9.85 7.75 -6.93
CA GLU A 28 8.86 7.66 -8.03
C GLU A 28 7.78 6.59 -7.82
N GLY A 29 8.07 5.51 -7.09
CA GLY A 29 7.11 4.43 -6.87
C GLY A 29 6.00 4.83 -5.90
N GLU A 30 4.75 4.92 -6.36
CA GLU A 30 3.59 5.10 -5.48
C GLU A 30 3.27 3.78 -4.76
N VAL A 31 3.52 3.75 -3.45
CA VAL A 31 3.25 2.59 -2.60
C VAL A 31 1.90 2.78 -1.94
N VAL A 32 0.94 1.93 -2.30
CA VAL A 32 -0.39 1.89 -1.67
C VAL A 32 -0.49 0.69 -0.73
N ARG A 33 -0.83 0.92 0.53
CA ARG A 33 -0.96 -0.14 1.54
C ARG A 33 -2.32 -0.09 2.23
N CYS A 34 -2.98 -1.24 2.33
CA CYS A 34 -4.21 -1.39 3.10
C CYS A 34 -3.95 -1.28 4.61
N GLU A 35 -5.01 -1.07 5.39
CA GLU A 35 -4.94 -0.94 6.85
C GLU A 35 -4.38 -2.22 7.48
N MET A 36 -4.80 -3.39 6.97
CA MET A 36 -4.36 -4.71 7.46
C MET A 36 -2.85 -4.90 7.32
N CYS A 37 -2.28 -4.63 6.14
CA CYS A 37 -0.83 -4.73 5.94
C CYS A 37 -0.05 -3.72 6.79
N ARG A 38 -0.65 -2.57 7.09
CA ARG A 38 -0.09 -1.58 8.03
C ARG A 38 -0.09 -2.11 9.46
N LYS A 39 -1.20 -2.69 9.93
CA LYS A 39 -1.33 -3.29 11.28
C LYS A 39 -0.39 -4.46 11.47
N LEU A 40 -0.22 -5.29 10.45
CA LEU A 40 0.70 -6.43 10.45
C LEU A 40 2.16 -6.00 10.26
N SER A 41 2.43 -4.71 10.00
CA SER A 41 3.75 -4.16 9.72
C SER A 41 4.51 -4.97 8.66
N ASN A 42 3.80 -5.46 7.64
CA ASN A 42 4.37 -6.36 6.66
C ASN A 42 5.52 -5.66 5.91
N THR A 43 6.59 -6.37 5.56
CA THR A 43 7.64 -5.79 4.72
C THR A 43 7.07 -5.48 3.35
N TYR A 44 7.20 -4.23 2.89
CA TYR A 44 6.91 -3.88 1.51
C TYR A 44 8.25 -3.83 0.77
N ASN A 45 8.33 -4.48 -0.38
CA ASN A 45 9.41 -4.23 -1.32
C ASN A 45 8.94 -3.12 -2.25
N CYS A 46 9.84 -2.20 -2.59
CA CYS A 46 9.47 -1.25 -3.63
C CYS A 46 9.32 -2.03 -4.95
N PRO A 47 8.23 -1.82 -5.70
CA PRO A 47 8.17 -2.27 -7.09
C PRO A 47 9.27 -1.65 -7.94
#